data_AF-A0A098LEK5-F1
#
_entry.id   AF-A0A098LEK5-F1
#
_cell.length_a   1.000
_cell.length_b   1.000
_cell.length_c   1.000
_cell.angle_alpha   90.00
_cell.angle_beta   90.00
_cell.angle_gamma   90.00
#
_symmetry.space_group_name_H-M   'P 1'
#
loop_
_entity.id
_entity.type
_entity.pdbx_description
1 polymer ?
#
loop_
_entity_poly.entity_id
_entity_poly.type
_entity_poly.pdbx_seq_one_letter_code
_entity_poly.pdbx_strand_id
1 'polypeptide(L)'
;MAYSNTYILESIAGKDNSQMLSYLYKTYFPRIKKLIIENSGNYEDAEDIFQEAIVILYRQVKLNRFDSSYEVGAFIYSVARNLWINEAKRRKIKEKVYKEESTALNYSETDTLDLMITEERAQLLTSVLEQLGDRCKELLSYTIYHKMSMKEICEKMGFSTENGAKTRNYKCKQQLISLLKKNPLVKELMNHEQAESQF
;
A
#
# COMPACT_ATOMS: atom_id res chain seq x y z
N MET A 1 15.49 4.54 20.75
CA MET A 1 16.49 3.78 19.97
C MET A 1 15.78 3.22 18.76
N ALA A 2 16.30 3.41 17.55
CA ALA A 2 15.69 2.84 16.33
C ALA A 2 16.25 1.43 16.10
N TYR A 3 15.39 0.45 15.87
CA TYR A 3 15.80 -0.91 15.54
C TYR A 3 16.03 -1.08 14.04
N SER A 4 16.95 -1.98 13.66
CA SER A 4 17.15 -2.35 12.27
C SER A 4 15.97 -3.15 11.73
N ASN A 5 15.77 -3.12 10.41
CA ASN A 5 14.72 -3.88 9.74
C ASN A 5 14.79 -5.38 10.07
N THR A 6 16.00 -5.95 10.01
CA THR A 6 16.26 -7.36 10.32
C THR A 6 15.87 -7.72 11.75
N TYR A 7 16.27 -6.90 12.73
CA TYR A 7 15.94 -7.14 14.13
C TYR A 7 14.43 -7.07 14.40
N ILE A 8 13.73 -6.14 13.74
CA ILE A 8 12.27 -6.04 13.83
C ILE A 8 11.60 -7.32 13.34
N LEU A 9 12.02 -7.83 12.17
CA LEU A 9 11.46 -9.04 11.56
C LEU A 9 11.73 -10.29 12.41
N GLU A 10 12.95 -10.45 12.93
CA GLU A 10 13.28 -11.57 13.83
C GLU A 10 12.49 -11.52 15.14
N SER A 11 12.39 -10.32 15.74
CA SER A 11 11.78 -10.13 17.05
C SER A 11 10.26 -10.24 17.00
N ILE A 12 9.59 -9.74 15.95
CA ILE A 12 8.12 -9.75 15.87
C ILE A 12 7.56 -11.18 15.80
N ALA A 13 8.31 -12.11 15.20
CA ALA A 13 7.98 -13.52 15.11
C ALA A 13 8.46 -14.32 16.34
N GLY A 14 9.15 -13.71 17.30
CA GLY A 14 9.58 -14.33 18.54
C GLY A 14 8.42 -14.69 19.49
N LYS A 15 8.69 -15.53 20.50
CA LYS A 15 7.71 -15.90 21.54
C LYS A 15 7.42 -14.76 22.52
N ASP A 16 8.40 -13.87 22.73
CA ASP A 16 8.23 -12.64 23.52
C ASP A 16 8.45 -11.44 22.60
N ASN A 17 7.36 -10.98 21.98
CA ASN A 17 7.36 -9.85 21.05
C ASN A 17 6.78 -8.58 21.68
N SER A 18 6.49 -8.58 22.99
CA SER A 18 5.84 -7.48 23.71
C SER A 18 6.59 -6.14 23.56
N GLN A 19 7.92 -6.17 23.76
CA GLN A 19 8.79 -5.01 23.59
C GLN A 19 8.81 -4.52 22.14
N MET A 20 8.82 -5.44 21.18
CA MET A 20 8.81 -5.11 19.75
C MET A 20 7.48 -4.47 19.36
N LEU A 21 6.34 -5.04 19.79
CA LEU A 21 5.02 -4.46 19.56
C LEU A 21 4.90 -3.05 20.14
N SER A 22 5.40 -2.83 21.37
CA SER A 22 5.43 -1.49 21.98
C SER A 22 6.27 -0.49 21.15
N TYR A 23 7.41 -0.94 20.62
CA TYR A 23 8.25 -0.14 19.73
C TYR A 23 7.52 0.20 18.42
N LEU A 24 6.91 -0.78 17.75
CA LEU A 24 6.18 -0.58 16.49
C LEU A 24 5.03 0.41 16.69
N TYR A 25 4.30 0.28 17.80
CA TYR A 25 3.23 1.20 18.17
C TYR A 25 3.78 2.63 18.31
N LYS A 26 4.77 2.84 19.18
CA LYS A 26 5.35 4.18 19.40
C LYS A 26 5.95 4.80 18.13
N THR A 27 6.50 3.98 17.24
CA THR A 27 7.25 4.44 16.06
C THR A 27 6.35 4.68 14.85
N TYR A 28 5.41 3.78 14.56
CA TYR A 28 4.68 3.78 13.29
C TYR A 28 3.21 4.20 13.46
N PHE A 29 2.58 3.94 14.60
CA PHE A 29 1.17 4.30 14.84
C PHE A 29 0.87 5.79 14.63
N PRO A 30 1.70 6.77 15.06
CA PRO A 30 1.38 8.20 14.86
C PRO A 30 1.16 8.57 13.39
N ARG A 31 1.91 7.94 12.47
CA ARG A 31 1.77 8.16 11.03
C ARG A 31 0.51 7.51 10.47
N ILE A 32 0.14 6.32 10.97
CA ILE A 32 -1.10 5.64 10.58
C ILE A 32 -2.30 6.42 11.09
N LYS A 33 -2.32 6.77 12.37
CA LYS A 33 -3.35 7.63 12.97
C LYS A 33 -3.58 8.90 12.15
N LYS A 34 -2.51 9.61 11.77
CA LYS A 34 -2.62 10.79 10.93
C LYS A 34 -3.29 10.48 9.58
N LEU A 35 -2.85 9.42 8.89
CA LEU A 35 -3.44 8.97 7.63
C LEU A 35 -4.95 8.70 7.78
N ILE A 36 -5.36 7.97 8.81
CA ILE A 36 -6.76 7.58 9.00
C ILE A 36 -7.64 8.79 9.33
N ILE A 37 -7.19 9.65 10.27
CA ILE A 37 -7.94 10.85 10.67
C ILE A 37 -8.08 11.84 9.50
N GLU A 38 -7.03 12.05 8.71
CA GLU A 38 -7.08 12.94 7.53
C GLU A 38 -8.00 12.40 6.42
N ASN A 39 -8.37 11.11 6.49
CA ASN A 39 -9.22 10.45 5.50
C ASN A 39 -10.55 9.98 6.11
N SER A 40 -11.12 10.80 7.01
CA SER A 40 -12.46 10.63 7.59
C SER A 40 -12.63 9.44 8.54
N GLY A 41 -11.55 8.92 9.10
CA GLY A 41 -11.58 7.95 10.19
C GLY A 41 -11.44 8.62 11.57
N ASN A 42 -11.69 7.83 12.61
CA ASN A 42 -11.51 8.25 14.00
C ASN A 42 -10.26 7.59 14.62
N TYR A 43 -10.07 7.79 15.93
CA TYR A 43 -8.93 7.22 16.65
C TYR A 43 -9.01 5.69 16.79
N GLU A 44 -10.19 5.15 17.05
CA GLU A 44 -10.43 3.70 17.19
C GLU A 44 -10.18 3.00 15.85
N ASP A 45 -10.67 3.58 14.74
CA ASP A 45 -10.38 3.12 13.39
C ASP A 45 -8.86 3.01 13.14
N ALA A 46 -8.11 4.00 13.62
CA ALA A 46 -6.66 3.98 13.48
C ALA A 46 -6.01 2.87 14.29
N GLU A 47 -6.47 2.61 15.51
CA GLU A 47 -5.98 1.51 16.35
C GLU A 47 -6.26 0.16 15.70
N ASP A 48 -7.49 -0.05 15.22
CA ASP A 48 -7.92 -1.30 14.58
C ASP A 48 -7.12 -1.56 13.30
N ILE A 49 -7.03 -0.57 12.41
CA ILE A 49 -6.27 -0.67 11.15
C ILE A 49 -4.79 -0.91 11.42
N PHE A 50 -4.23 -0.27 12.45
CA PHE A 50 -2.84 -0.49 12.83
C PHE A 50 -2.61 -1.92 13.34
N GLN A 51 -3.48 -2.40 14.23
CA GLN A 51 -3.39 -3.76 14.77
C GLN A 51 -3.50 -4.79 13.64
N GLU A 52 -4.42 -4.61 12.71
CA GLU A 52 -4.57 -5.51 11.56
C GLU A 52 -3.33 -5.49 10.65
N ALA A 53 -2.74 -4.32 10.40
CA ALA A 53 -1.48 -4.21 9.65
C ALA A 53 -0.31 -4.95 10.33
N ILE A 54 -0.24 -4.89 11.67
CA ILE A 54 0.77 -5.63 12.45
C ILE A 54 0.53 -7.15 12.39
N VAL A 55 -0.72 -7.61 12.44
CA VAL A 55 -1.07 -9.03 12.28
C VAL A 55 -0.67 -9.54 10.90
N ILE A 56 -0.90 -8.75 9.85
CA ILE A 56 -0.49 -9.08 8.49
C ILE A 56 1.04 -9.19 8.41
N LEU A 57 1.78 -8.22 8.96
CA LEU A 57 3.24 -8.28 9.03
C LEU A 57 3.71 -9.56 9.72
N TYR A 58 3.18 -9.86 10.91
CA TYR A 58 3.52 -11.07 11.66
C TYR A 58 3.30 -12.35 10.84
N ARG A 59 2.17 -12.46 10.14
CA ARG A 59 1.86 -13.62 9.27
C ARG A 59 2.87 -13.73 8.11
N GLN A 60 3.18 -12.63 7.44
CA GLN A 60 4.15 -12.63 6.33
C GLN A 60 5.53 -13.08 6.79
N VAL A 61 5.98 -12.62 7.96
CA VAL A 61 7.26 -13.05 8.54
C VAL A 61 7.22 -14.52 8.93
N LYS A 62 6.17 -14.98 9.64
CA LYS A 62 6.05 -16.37 10.07
C LYS A 62 6.01 -17.38 8.91
N LEU A 63 5.44 -16.97 7.78
CA LEU A 63 5.36 -17.79 6.58
C LEU A 63 6.59 -17.66 5.67
N ASN A 64 7.63 -16.91 6.08
CA ASN A 64 8.80 -16.57 5.25
C ASN A 64 8.43 -15.94 3.89
N ARG A 65 7.36 -15.14 3.87
CA ARG A 65 6.83 -14.45 2.67
C ARG A 65 7.13 -12.95 2.67
N PHE A 66 7.70 -12.42 3.74
CA PHE A 66 8.13 -11.04 3.79
C PHE A 66 9.41 -10.84 2.98
N ASP A 67 9.37 -9.97 1.97
CA ASP A 67 10.55 -9.57 1.21
C ASP A 67 11.40 -8.59 2.03
N SER A 68 12.57 -9.05 2.47
CA SER A 68 13.50 -8.28 3.30
C SER A 68 14.04 -6.99 2.67
N SER A 69 13.87 -6.80 1.35
CA SER A 69 14.19 -5.55 0.66
C SER A 69 13.23 -4.40 1.02
N TYR A 70 12.03 -4.71 1.53
CA TYR A 70 11.05 -3.74 1.97
C TYR A 70 11.35 -3.24 3.39
N GLU A 71 11.28 -1.92 3.58
CA GLU A 71 11.31 -1.32 4.91
C GLU A 71 10.00 -1.59 5.65
N VAL A 72 10.08 -2.06 6.90
CA VAL A 72 8.92 -2.48 7.69
C VAL A 72 7.92 -1.35 7.90
N GLY A 73 8.37 -0.12 8.18
CA GLY A 73 7.49 1.04 8.30
C GLY A 73 6.74 1.36 7.01
N ALA A 74 7.39 1.26 5.85
CA ALA A 74 6.78 1.43 4.53
C ALA A 74 5.77 0.32 4.22
N PHE A 75 6.05 -0.92 4.63
CA PHE A 75 5.12 -2.04 4.54
C PHE A 75 3.87 -1.78 5.39
N ILE A 76 4.04 -1.48 6.69
CA ILE A 76 2.93 -1.21 7.63
C ILE A 76 2.07 -0.05 7.11
N TYR A 77 2.69 1.03 6.63
CA TYR A 77 1.98 2.17 6.05
C TYR A 77 1.17 1.79 4.82
N SER A 78 1.75 1.01 3.90
CA SER A 78 1.06 0.58 2.68
C SER A 78 -0.14 -0.31 3.00
N VAL A 79 0.03 -1.27 3.92
CA VAL A 79 -1.04 -2.17 4.36
C VAL A 79 -2.17 -1.38 5.02
N ALA A 80 -1.84 -0.52 5.99
CA ALA A 80 -2.82 0.31 6.69
C ALA A 80 -3.60 1.23 5.74
N ARG A 81 -2.93 1.82 4.75
CA ARG A 81 -3.60 2.64 3.72
C ARG A 81 -4.61 1.84 2.92
N ASN A 82 -4.25 0.63 2.51
CA ASN A 82 -5.14 -0.21 1.70
C ASN A 82 -6.34 -0.71 2.53
N LEU A 83 -6.10 -1.14 3.77
CA LEU A 83 -7.16 -1.51 4.71
C LEU A 83 -8.15 -0.36 4.90
N TRP A 84 -7.64 0.87 5.07
CA TRP A 84 -8.50 2.04 5.24
C TRP A 84 -9.28 2.40 3.98
N ILE A 85 -8.67 2.34 2.79
CA ILE A 85 -9.39 2.60 1.54
C ILE A 85 -10.56 1.64 1.39
N ASN A 86 -10.35 0.36 1.72
CA ASN A 86 -11.40 -0.64 1.66
C ASN A 86 -12.49 -0.37 2.70
N GLU A 87 -12.12 -0.03 3.93
CA GLU A 87 -13.07 0.32 4.99
C GLU A 87 -13.88 1.58 4.66
N ALA A 88 -13.23 2.64 4.20
CA ALA A 88 -13.89 3.87 3.78
C ALA A 88 -14.85 3.65 2.60
N LYS A 89 -14.48 2.80 1.64
CA LYS A 89 -15.39 2.37 0.56
C LYS A 89 -16.61 1.64 1.11
N ARG A 90 -16.41 0.67 2.01
CA ARG A 90 -17.51 -0.05 2.67
C ARG A 90 -18.43 0.89 3.44
N ARG A 91 -17.89 1.87 4.15
CA ARG A 91 -18.67 2.89 4.88
C ARG A 91 -19.48 3.77 3.94
N LYS A 92 -18.89 4.26 2.86
CA LYS A 92 -19.61 5.00 1.82
C LYS A 92 -20.75 4.19 1.21
N ILE A 93 -20.53 2.89 0.94
CA ILE A 93 -21.57 1.99 0.46
C ILE A 93 -22.66 1.83 1.52
N LYS A 94 -22.31 1.60 2.78
CA LYS A 94 -23.29 1.49 3.88
C LYS A 94 -24.08 2.79 4.08
N GLU A 95 -23.47 3.96 3.95
CA GLU A 95 -24.16 5.25 4.00
C GLU A 95 -25.10 5.44 2.80
N LYS A 96 -24.71 4.98 1.61
CA LYS A 96 -25.60 4.95 0.43
C LYS A 96 -26.75 3.96 0.63
N VAL A 97 -26.48 2.74 1.09
CA VAL A 97 -27.49 1.72 1.37
C VAL A 97 -28.44 2.17 2.48
N TYR A 98 -27.96 2.82 3.54
CA TYR A 98 -28.81 3.37 4.61
C TYR A 98 -29.67 4.55 4.12
N LYS A 99 -29.19 5.32 3.14
CA LYS A 99 -30.00 6.33 2.43
C LYS A 99 -30.98 5.70 1.42
N GLU A 100 -30.65 4.54 0.87
CA GLU A 100 -31.43 3.79 -0.12
C GLU A 100 -32.28 2.66 0.49
N GLU A 101 -32.27 2.49 1.81
CA GLU A 101 -33.09 1.53 2.58
C GLU A 101 -34.57 1.94 2.63
N SER A 102 -35.05 2.54 1.54
CA SER A 102 -36.43 2.47 1.07
C SER A 102 -36.64 1.32 0.06
N THR A 103 -35.61 0.62 -0.43
CA THR A 103 -35.79 -0.59 -1.27
C THR A 103 -34.62 -1.60 -1.22
N ALA A 104 -34.90 -2.76 -0.61
CA ALA A 104 -34.34 -4.11 -0.83
C ALA A 104 -32.81 -4.35 -0.96
N LEU A 105 -32.30 -5.08 0.05
CA LEU A 105 -30.97 -5.67 0.19
C LEU A 105 -30.62 -6.71 -0.90
N ASN A 106 -29.40 -6.62 -1.44
CA ASN A 106 -28.64 -7.76 -1.96
C ASN A 106 -27.17 -7.58 -1.56
N TYR A 107 -26.74 -8.26 -0.51
CA TYR A 107 -25.33 -8.32 -0.09
C TYR A 107 -24.67 -9.54 -0.75
N SER A 108 -23.68 -9.32 -1.62
CA SER A 108 -22.80 -10.39 -2.10
C SER A 108 -21.58 -10.49 -1.17
N GLU A 109 -21.39 -11.67 -0.63
CA GLU A 109 -20.48 -12.05 0.45
C GLU A 109 -19.03 -12.29 -0.04
N THR A 110 -18.46 -11.38 -0.86
CA THR A 110 -17.22 -11.67 -1.61
C THR A 110 -15.98 -10.87 -1.18
N ASP A 111 -16.09 -9.86 -0.31
CA ASP A 111 -15.01 -8.88 -0.10
C ASP A 111 -13.99 -9.19 1.01
N THR A 112 -14.10 -10.33 1.69
CA THR A 112 -13.11 -10.72 2.73
C THR A 112 -11.84 -11.32 2.16
N LEU A 113 -11.79 -11.63 0.85
CA LEU A 113 -10.63 -12.26 0.20
C LEU A 113 -9.66 -11.29 -0.49
N ASP A 114 -9.90 -9.97 -0.40
CA ASP A 114 -9.14 -8.98 -1.17
C ASP A 114 -7.83 -8.53 -0.49
N LEU A 115 -7.54 -9.07 0.70
CA LEU A 115 -6.32 -8.79 1.49
C LEU A 115 -5.15 -9.74 1.22
N MET A 116 -5.34 -10.75 0.37
CA MET A 116 -4.25 -11.58 -0.14
C MET A 116 -3.90 -11.13 -1.55
N ILE A 117 -2.67 -10.66 -1.76
CA ILE A 117 -2.07 -10.71 -3.09
C ILE A 117 -2.03 -12.20 -3.43
N THR A 118 -2.98 -12.66 -4.25
CA THR A 118 -2.93 -14.02 -4.79
C THR A 118 -1.66 -14.17 -5.61
N GLU A 119 -1.10 -15.36 -5.68
CA GLU A 119 0.09 -15.65 -6.49
C GLU A 119 -0.09 -15.16 -7.94
N GLU A 120 -1.32 -15.26 -8.45
CA GLU A 120 -1.75 -14.74 -9.74
C GLU A 120 -1.65 -13.20 -9.85
N ARG A 121 -2.09 -12.45 -8.83
CA ARG A 121 -1.94 -10.98 -8.77
C ARG A 121 -0.47 -10.56 -8.65
N ALA A 122 0.35 -11.33 -7.93
CA ALA A 122 1.79 -11.10 -7.83
C ALA A 122 2.49 -11.33 -9.17
N GLN A 123 2.23 -12.47 -9.82
CA GLN A 123 2.76 -12.79 -11.15
C GLN A 123 2.34 -11.74 -12.19
N LEU A 124 1.11 -11.27 -12.12
CA LEU A 124 0.62 -10.20 -12.96
C LEU A 124 1.41 -8.90 -12.76
N LEU A 125 1.59 -8.48 -11.51
CA LEU A 125 2.35 -7.27 -11.22
C LEU A 125 3.80 -7.39 -11.70
N THR A 126 4.42 -8.56 -11.53
CA THR A 126 5.76 -8.87 -12.06
C THR A 126 5.80 -8.71 -13.58
N SER A 127 4.84 -9.28 -14.31
CA SER A 127 4.76 -9.19 -15.77
C SER A 127 4.58 -7.75 -16.28
N VAL A 128 3.87 -6.90 -15.52
CA VAL A 128 3.68 -5.48 -15.85
C VAL A 128 4.96 -4.70 -15.59
N LEU A 129 5.65 -4.99 -14.48
CA LEU A 129 6.91 -4.33 -14.12
C LEU A 129 8.03 -4.69 -15.11
N GLU A 130 8.08 -5.93 -15.60
CA GLU A 130 9.03 -6.34 -16.65
C GLU A 130 8.89 -5.48 -17.92
N GLN A 131 7.67 -5.12 -18.31
CA GLN A 131 7.39 -4.28 -19.47
C GLN A 131 7.78 -2.80 -19.31
N LEU A 132 8.12 -2.33 -18.10
CA LEU A 132 8.61 -0.96 -17.89
C LEU A 132 10.06 -0.76 -18.34
N GLY A 133 10.85 -1.82 -18.40
CA GLY A 133 12.31 -1.76 -18.57
C GLY A 133 13.05 -1.34 -17.29
N ASP A 134 14.27 -1.84 -17.13
CA ASP A 134 15.02 -1.78 -15.86
C ASP A 134 15.28 -0.36 -15.37
N ARG A 135 15.60 0.56 -16.28
CA ARG A 135 15.86 1.97 -15.89
C ARG A 135 14.61 2.68 -15.36
N CYS A 136 13.41 2.32 -15.85
CA CYS A 136 12.18 2.88 -15.30
C CYS A 136 11.78 2.19 -13.98
N LYS A 137 11.97 0.87 -13.86
CA LYS A 137 11.78 0.14 -12.61
C LYS A 137 12.64 0.71 -11.48
N GLU A 138 13.93 0.91 -11.74
CA GLU A 138 14.89 1.47 -10.79
C GLU A 138 14.52 2.90 -10.37
N LEU A 139 14.19 3.77 -11.34
CA LEU A 139 13.75 5.14 -11.06
C LEU A 139 12.48 5.18 -10.20
N LEU A 140 11.49 4.34 -10.51
CA LEU A 140 10.26 4.24 -9.72
C LEU A 140 10.54 3.66 -8.33
N SER A 141 11.49 2.72 -8.22
CA SER A 141 11.89 2.19 -6.92
C SER A 141 12.49 3.26 -6.02
N TYR A 142 13.44 4.06 -6.53
CA TYR A 142 14.04 5.14 -5.75
C TYR A 142 13.05 6.21 -5.31
N THR A 143 12.03 6.48 -6.14
CA THR A 143 11.01 7.49 -5.83
C THR A 143 9.94 7.00 -4.89
N ILE A 144 9.44 5.77 -5.08
CA ILE A 144 8.27 5.24 -4.36
C ILE A 144 8.71 4.54 -3.07
N TYR A 145 9.71 3.67 -3.15
CA TYR A 145 10.17 2.86 -2.02
C TYR A 145 11.22 3.59 -1.20
N HIS A 146 12.30 4.07 -1.83
CA HIS A 146 13.40 4.72 -1.12
C HIS A 146 13.14 6.20 -0.79
N LYS A 147 12.06 6.79 -1.32
CA LYS A 147 11.64 8.20 -1.11
C LYS A 147 12.77 9.21 -1.32
N MET A 148 13.70 8.91 -2.22
CA MET A 148 14.84 9.77 -2.53
C MET A 148 14.35 11.05 -3.23
N SER A 149 15.04 12.16 -2.97
CA SER A 149 14.82 13.40 -3.71
C SER A 149 15.23 13.25 -5.18
N MET A 150 14.63 14.06 -6.05
CA MET A 150 15.00 14.08 -7.47
C MET A 150 16.48 14.45 -7.69
N LYS A 151 17.06 15.21 -6.76
CA LYS A 151 18.48 15.56 -6.75
C LYS A 151 19.35 14.32 -6.60
N GLU A 152 19.10 13.56 -5.54
CA GLU A 152 19.86 12.34 -5.25
C GLU A 152 19.69 11.29 -6.35
N ILE A 153 18.48 11.17 -6.90
CA ILE A 153 18.18 10.27 -8.01
C ILE A 153 18.92 10.71 -9.29
N CYS A 154 18.98 12.02 -9.55
CA CYS A 154 19.68 12.56 -10.71
C CYS A 154 21.16 12.16 -10.68
N GLU A 155 21.81 12.36 -9.54
CA GLU A 155 23.20 11.99 -9.31
C GLU A 155 23.40 10.47 -9.39
N LYS A 156 22.55 9.70 -8.70
CA LYS A 156 22.66 8.23 -8.63
C LYS A 156 22.45 7.53 -9.97
N MET A 157 21.54 8.02 -10.80
CA MET A 157 21.19 7.40 -12.08
C MET A 157 21.86 8.08 -13.30
N GLY A 158 22.76 9.03 -13.06
CA GLY A 158 23.52 9.72 -14.09
C GLY A 158 22.66 10.54 -15.05
N PHE A 159 21.59 11.18 -14.56
CA PHE A 159 20.84 12.14 -15.36
C PHE A 159 21.61 13.44 -15.49
N SER A 160 21.56 14.08 -16.66
CA SER A 160 22.25 15.36 -16.88
C SER A 160 21.63 16.52 -16.11
N THR A 161 20.33 16.46 -15.82
CA THR A 161 19.63 17.49 -15.03
C THR A 161 18.53 16.87 -14.17
N GLU A 162 18.25 17.52 -13.05
CA GLU A 162 17.17 17.15 -12.14
C GLU A 162 15.79 17.18 -12.83
N ASN A 163 15.60 18.13 -13.75
CA ASN A 163 14.40 18.24 -14.57
C ASN A 163 14.27 17.04 -15.53
N GLY A 164 15.37 16.57 -16.12
CA GLY A 164 15.39 15.36 -16.92
C GLY A 164 14.96 14.12 -16.13
N ALA A 165 15.43 13.99 -14.88
CA ALA A 165 15.01 12.93 -13.97
C ALA A 165 13.50 13.02 -13.63
N LYS A 166 12.98 14.22 -13.34
CA LYS A 166 11.55 14.47 -13.10
C LYS A 166 10.69 14.09 -14.31
N THR A 167 11.07 14.53 -15.51
CA THR A 167 10.36 14.21 -16.74
C THR A 167 10.37 12.71 -17.01
N ARG A 168 11.52 12.03 -16.81
CA ARG A 168 11.60 10.58 -16.97
C ARG A 168 10.73 9.85 -15.95
N ASN A 169 10.73 10.28 -14.69
CA ASN A 169 9.90 9.71 -13.63
C ASN A 169 8.41 9.83 -13.98
N TYR A 170 7.95 10.99 -14.45
CA TYR A 170 6.58 11.18 -14.92
C TYR A 170 6.24 10.21 -16.06
N LYS A 171 7.11 10.08 -17.08
CA LYS A 171 6.89 9.15 -18.21
C LYS A 171 6.82 7.70 -17.76
N CYS A 172 7.71 7.26 -16.86
CA CYS A 172 7.68 5.90 -16.31
C CYS A 172 6.38 5.64 -15.53
N LYS A 173 5.87 6.63 -14.76
CA LYS A 173 4.55 6.52 -14.10
C LYS A 173 3.40 6.41 -15.10
N GLN A 174 3.40 7.21 -16.16
CA GLN A 174 2.36 7.11 -17.20
C GLN A 174 2.40 5.77 -17.94
N GLN A 175 3.60 5.25 -18.21
CA GLN A 175 3.77 3.93 -18.80
C GLN A 175 3.25 2.84 -17.87
N LEU A 176 3.57 2.89 -16.57
CA LEU A 176 3.02 1.96 -15.58
C LEU A 176 1.50 2.00 -15.55
N ILE A 177 0.91 3.20 -15.48
CA ILE A 177 -0.55 3.38 -15.50
C ILE A 177 -1.16 2.82 -16.79
N SER A 178 -0.52 3.02 -17.94
CA SER A 178 -1.00 2.49 -19.23
C SER A 178 -0.97 0.96 -19.27
N LEU A 179 0.10 0.34 -18.79
CA LEU A 179 0.26 -1.11 -18.74
C LEU A 179 -0.75 -1.73 -17.76
N LEU A 180 -0.94 -1.11 -16.61
CA LEU A 180 -1.96 -1.48 -15.65
C LEU A 180 -3.37 -1.36 -16.25
N LYS A 181 -3.72 -0.25 -16.92
CA LYS A 181 -5.03 -0.04 -17.57
C LYS A 181 -5.38 -1.08 -18.64
N LYS A 182 -4.39 -1.63 -19.34
CA LYS A 182 -4.59 -2.68 -20.34
C LYS A 182 -4.95 -4.02 -19.70
N ASN A 183 -4.77 -4.16 -18.40
CA ASN A 183 -5.05 -5.38 -17.69
C ASN A 183 -6.50 -5.43 -17.18
N PRO A 184 -7.27 -6.50 -17.47
CA PRO A 184 -8.67 -6.62 -17.03
C PRO A 184 -8.87 -6.48 -15.52
N LEU A 185 -7.97 -7.07 -14.71
CA LEU A 185 -8.06 -7.05 -13.24
C LEU A 185 -7.85 -5.64 -12.67
N VAL A 186 -6.95 -4.85 -13.27
CA VAL A 186 -6.73 -3.47 -12.85
C VAL A 186 -7.80 -2.53 -13.43
N LYS A 187 -8.36 -2.87 -14.58
CA LYS A 187 -9.50 -2.15 -15.17
C LYS A 187 -10.73 -2.26 -14.26
N GLU A 188 -11.00 -3.43 -13.66
CA GLU A 188 -12.03 -3.57 -12.62
C GLU A 188 -11.73 -2.69 -11.39
N LEU A 189 -10.49 -2.70 -10.89
CA LEU A 189 -10.08 -1.85 -9.76
C LEU A 189 -10.18 -0.34 -10.05
N MET A 190 -9.94 0.09 -11.29
CA MET A 190 -9.97 1.51 -11.70
C MET A 190 -11.34 2.00 -12.19
N ASN A 191 -12.19 1.11 -12.71
CA ASN A 191 -13.57 1.46 -13.08
C ASN A 191 -14.40 1.87 -11.85
N HIS A 192 -14.04 1.39 -10.66
CA HIS A 192 -14.64 1.85 -9.40
C HIS A 192 -14.19 3.26 -8.97
N GLU A 193 -13.12 3.83 -9.53
CA GLU A 193 -12.68 5.21 -9.23
C GLU A 193 -13.30 6.25 -10.19
N GLN A 194 -13.67 5.87 -11.42
CA GLN A 194 -14.19 6.84 -12.40
C GLN A 194 -15.68 7.16 -12.24
N ALA A 195 -16.44 6.34 -11.51
CA ALA A 195 -17.85 6.61 -11.21
C ALA A 195 -18.06 7.67 -10.11
N GLU A 196 -17.02 8.03 -9.34
CA GLU A 196 -17.12 9.03 -8.25
C GLU A 196 -16.66 10.45 -8.65
N SER A 197 -16.27 10.69 -9.90
CA SER A 197 -15.80 12.01 -10.37
C SER A 197 -16.82 12.79 -11.22
N GLN A 198 -18.06 12.31 -11.34
CA GLN A 198 -19.14 13.02 -12.01
C GLN A 198 -20.36 13.29 -11.11
N PHE A 199 -20.20 13.17 -9.80
CA PHE A 199 -21.20 13.57 -8.80
C PHE A 199 -20.57 14.37 -7.68
#